data_AF-A0A423SAZ0-F1
#
_entry.id   AF-A0A423SAZ0-F1
#
_cell.length_a   1.000
_cell.length_b   1.000
_cell.length_c   1.000
_cell.angle_alpha   90.00
_cell.angle_beta   90.00
_cell.angle_gamma   90.00
#
_symmetry.space_group_name_H-M   'P 1'
#
loop_
_entity.id
_entity.type
_entity.pdbx_description
1 polymer ?
#
loop_
_entity_poly.entity_id
_entity_poly.type
_entity_poly.pdbx_seq_one_letter_code
_entity_poly.pdbx_strand_id
1 'polypeptide(L)'
;MDHLLLFVFVVSAFGLSGAVGSEGGASEVVVARMDGLGTSPIQVDSLPEMAQISLCLRVKLLQWSRPSFVLTYAMNSTQDLYLAFVLHNRSLFIRCCDGEVELLLRADLTLFVWHHVCVSLDLVEYTLLILLDDKVFSPALRSRTAQGAATLPGGGRLLLGQRDATQANTAWDSLRGEMAEFRLYNTSLPRDQLQEYVACREMDTAAKPLLSFDDLSDFTVKSAEIFSSVARGAVCQSKPYRLNLVTLRLSFEEARKVCGMLGGNLASVPSPEETQLIAEGFSEFRQQCATPRNTFYWLGLQFDRATKAWLDIATSAPVLSLGFSGDPTFHCASAGSPFPPSWQPTSCEGLTCPLCNVTRHSAVLLRGLCKASAFDRTYSAYGYHNGKPAFEGFQSSRLVWDNATWVLFTRVSRDTTARLNFSQSSRGLPFGHKTWAIEGDNCGQSKATLLLTPCAEGQFTCSDFACVPIALRCDRSSDCADNSDEEDCQKVLLGDGYSKSIPPPSMSASTPLTLNLTFAVTAIREFSLVGFRISLDAVLRYTWRDARLTFANLHNNSNLNDIKVG
;
A
#
# COMPACT_ATOMS: atom_id res chain seq x y z
N MET A 1 -3.09 27.86 -32.51
CA MET A 1 -1.73 28.23 -32.04
C MET A 1 -1.46 27.40 -30.81
N ASP A 2 -0.93 26.24 -31.12
CA ASP A 2 -0.54 25.11 -30.28
C ASP A 2 0.42 25.51 -29.16
N HIS A 3 0.20 24.96 -27.96
CA HIS A 3 1.28 24.54 -27.08
C HIS A 3 0.83 23.29 -26.30
N LEU A 4 0.97 22.13 -26.94
CA LEU A 4 1.07 20.83 -26.27
C LEU A 4 2.36 20.80 -25.44
N LEU A 5 2.26 20.45 -24.16
CA LEU A 5 3.39 19.97 -23.36
C LEU A 5 3.08 18.53 -22.94
N LEU A 6 3.35 17.60 -23.86
CA LEU A 6 3.65 16.21 -23.53
C LEU A 6 5.02 16.22 -22.81
N PHE A 7 5.06 15.89 -21.53
CA PHE A 7 6.33 15.64 -20.84
C PHE A 7 6.75 14.19 -21.10
N VAL A 8 7.71 14.08 -22.01
CA VAL A 8 8.49 12.89 -22.36
C VAL A 8 9.35 12.47 -21.17
N PHE A 9 9.29 11.19 -20.79
CA PHE A 9 10.28 10.60 -19.89
C PHE A 9 11.57 10.38 -20.67
N VAL A 10 12.61 11.16 -20.38
CA VAL A 10 13.98 10.83 -20.79
C VAL A 10 14.54 9.86 -19.76
N VAL A 11 14.40 8.56 -20.01
CA VAL A 11 15.31 7.57 -19.42
C VAL A 11 16.49 7.47 -20.39
N SER A 12 17.66 7.90 -19.92
CA SER A 12 18.91 7.86 -20.65
C SER A 12 19.24 6.44 -21.08
N ALA A 13 19.02 6.12 -22.36
CA ALA A 13 19.55 4.94 -23.01
C ALA A 13 21.07 5.14 -23.18
N PHE A 14 21.87 4.47 -22.34
CA PHE A 14 23.29 4.29 -22.63
C PHE A 14 23.43 3.11 -23.61
N GLY A 15 23.75 3.43 -24.86
CA GLY A 15 24.28 2.46 -25.80
C GLY A 15 25.71 2.08 -25.40
N LEU A 16 25.97 0.79 -25.23
CA LEU A 16 27.32 0.26 -25.17
C LEU A 16 27.47 -0.85 -26.20
N SER A 17 27.91 -0.43 -27.39
CA SER A 17 28.72 -1.27 -28.28
C SER A 17 30.13 -1.32 -27.70
N GLY A 18 30.59 -2.50 -27.28
CA GLY A 18 31.97 -2.71 -26.85
C GLY A 18 32.17 -4.07 -26.18
N ALA A 19 32.65 -5.04 -26.96
CA ALA A 19 33.04 -6.36 -26.47
C ALA A 19 34.24 -6.26 -25.51
N VAL A 20 34.09 -6.73 -24.26
CA VAL A 20 35.18 -7.17 -23.38
C VAL A 20 34.66 -8.24 -22.40
N GLY A 21 35.28 -9.43 -22.47
CA GLY A 21 35.68 -10.26 -21.32
C GLY A 21 34.61 -10.80 -20.36
N SER A 22 34.38 -12.11 -20.44
CA SER A 22 33.61 -12.94 -19.53
C SER A 22 34.05 -12.87 -18.06
N GLU A 23 33.11 -12.58 -17.15
CA GLU A 23 32.97 -13.19 -15.82
C GLU A 23 31.59 -12.80 -15.23
N GLY A 24 30.66 -13.77 -15.13
CA GLY A 24 29.46 -13.71 -14.28
C GLY A 24 28.43 -12.59 -14.50
N GLY A 25 28.02 -12.30 -15.74
CA GLY A 25 26.97 -11.30 -16.01
C GLY A 25 25.61 -11.69 -15.42
N ALA A 26 25.03 -10.83 -14.59
CA ALA A 26 23.65 -10.96 -14.14
C ALA A 26 22.72 -11.02 -15.37
N SER A 27 21.99 -12.12 -15.56
CA SER A 27 21.02 -12.23 -16.65
C SER A 27 19.94 -11.15 -16.47
N GLU A 28 19.80 -10.26 -17.44
CA GLU A 28 18.73 -9.27 -17.48
C GLU A 28 17.43 -9.87 -18.04
N VAL A 29 16.29 -9.36 -17.57
CA VAL A 29 14.94 -9.79 -17.98
C VAL A 29 14.04 -8.59 -18.27
N VAL A 30 13.16 -8.76 -19.26
CA VAL A 30 12.19 -7.73 -19.65
C VAL A 30 10.98 -7.75 -18.71
N VAL A 31 10.61 -6.57 -18.22
CA VAL A 31 9.45 -6.30 -17.37
C VAL A 31 8.50 -5.36 -18.09
N ALA A 32 7.24 -5.75 -18.23
CA ALA A 32 6.14 -4.90 -18.66
C ALA A 32 5.42 -4.28 -17.45
N ARG A 33 5.30 -2.96 -17.40
CA ARG A 33 4.53 -2.22 -16.39
C ARG A 33 3.13 -1.91 -16.90
N MET A 34 2.13 -2.43 -16.19
CA MET A 34 0.72 -2.26 -16.50
C MET A 34 0.09 -1.20 -15.60
N ASP A 35 -0.44 -0.12 -16.20
CA ASP A 35 -0.96 1.05 -15.48
C ASP A 35 -2.34 0.85 -14.85
N GLY A 36 -3.04 -0.22 -15.26
CA GLY A 36 -4.39 -0.54 -14.82
C GLY A 36 -5.46 0.39 -15.38
N LEU A 37 -5.22 1.07 -16.50
CA LEU A 37 -6.19 1.99 -17.12
C LEU A 37 -6.70 1.54 -18.49
N GLY A 38 -6.26 0.37 -18.97
CA GLY A 38 -6.64 -0.11 -20.29
C GLY A 38 -6.03 0.70 -21.44
N THR A 39 -5.06 1.59 -21.16
CA THR A 39 -4.57 2.57 -22.15
C THR A 39 -3.51 1.98 -23.08
N SER A 40 -2.76 0.98 -22.61
CA SER A 40 -1.61 0.37 -23.30
C SER A 40 -1.72 -1.16 -23.34
N PRO A 41 -2.58 -1.74 -24.19
CA PRO A 41 -2.65 -3.20 -24.32
C PRO A 41 -1.35 -3.74 -24.93
N ILE A 42 -0.88 -4.87 -24.39
CA ILE A 42 0.06 -5.75 -25.08
C ILE A 42 -0.78 -6.79 -25.80
N GLN A 43 -0.76 -6.74 -27.13
CA GLN A 43 -1.64 -7.53 -27.98
C GLN A 43 -0.82 -8.44 -28.88
N VAL A 44 -1.32 -9.65 -29.09
CA VAL A 44 -0.85 -10.54 -30.16
C VAL A 44 -2.01 -10.83 -31.10
N ASP A 45 -1.74 -10.65 -32.39
CA ASP A 45 -2.70 -10.89 -33.46
C ASP A 45 -2.58 -12.33 -33.94
N SER A 46 -3.67 -13.09 -33.75
CA SER A 46 -3.82 -14.47 -34.22
C SER A 46 -2.87 -15.48 -33.55
N LEU A 47 -3.44 -16.37 -32.74
CA LEU A 47 -2.75 -17.59 -32.28
C LEU A 47 -3.06 -18.78 -33.20
N PRO A 48 -2.17 -19.79 -33.30
CA PRO A 48 -2.50 -21.07 -33.91
C PRO A 48 -3.54 -21.82 -33.05
N GLU A 49 -4.21 -22.80 -33.67
CA GLU A 49 -5.04 -23.73 -32.92
C GLU A 49 -4.17 -24.63 -32.02
N MET A 50 -4.58 -24.83 -30.77
CA MET A 50 -3.78 -25.56 -29.78
C MET A 50 -4.65 -26.52 -28.96
N ALA A 51 -4.22 -27.78 -28.87
CA ALA A 51 -4.80 -28.77 -27.94
C ALA A 51 -4.01 -28.89 -26.62
N GLN A 52 -2.78 -28.38 -26.61
CA GLN A 52 -1.90 -28.35 -25.45
C GLN A 52 -1.33 -26.94 -25.29
N ILE A 53 -1.25 -26.46 -24.06
CA ILE A 53 -0.86 -25.08 -23.76
C ILE A 53 -0.04 -25.06 -22.47
N SER A 54 1.14 -24.45 -22.50
CA SER A 54 1.86 -24.10 -21.27
C SER A 54 2.14 -22.61 -21.23
N LEU A 55 1.87 -21.99 -20.08
CA LEU A 55 2.04 -20.57 -19.83
C LEU A 55 2.85 -20.39 -18.56
N CYS A 56 3.98 -19.71 -18.64
CA CYS A 56 4.75 -19.27 -17.48
C CYS A 56 4.90 -17.75 -17.50
N LEU A 57 4.69 -17.10 -16.36
CA LEU A 57 4.91 -15.67 -16.19
C LEU A 57 5.23 -15.34 -14.73
N ARG A 58 5.97 -14.26 -14.52
CA ARG A 58 6.07 -13.63 -13.20
C ARG A 58 5.15 -12.43 -13.16
N VAL A 59 4.39 -12.29 -12.08
CA VAL A 59 3.46 -11.18 -11.89
C VAL A 59 3.62 -10.58 -10.51
N LYS A 60 3.63 -9.25 -10.45
CA LYS A 60 3.60 -8.48 -9.22
C LYS A 60 2.35 -7.61 -9.21
N LEU A 61 1.43 -7.90 -8.30
CA LEU A 61 0.19 -7.15 -8.14
C LEU A 61 0.43 -5.87 -7.34
N LEU A 62 -0.17 -4.76 -7.76
CA LEU A 62 -0.16 -3.50 -6.98
C LEU A 62 -1.52 -3.18 -6.36
N GLN A 63 -2.58 -3.96 -6.66
CA GLN A 63 -3.94 -3.72 -6.17
C GLN A 63 -4.76 -5.01 -5.95
N TRP A 64 -5.76 -4.98 -5.05
CA TRP A 64 -6.65 -6.11 -4.74
C TRP A 64 -8.11 -5.94 -5.15
N SER A 65 -8.56 -4.69 -5.33
CA SER A 65 -9.98 -4.35 -5.15
C SER A 65 -10.93 -4.94 -6.20
N ARG A 66 -10.41 -5.49 -7.30
CA ARG A 66 -11.18 -6.04 -8.42
C ARG A 66 -10.45 -7.20 -9.08
N PRO A 67 -11.16 -8.05 -9.84
CA PRO A 67 -10.53 -9.05 -10.69
C PRO A 67 -9.55 -8.37 -11.65
N SER A 68 -8.29 -8.77 -11.57
CA SER A 68 -7.22 -8.31 -12.46
C SER A 68 -7.04 -9.33 -13.57
N PHE A 69 -7.43 -8.97 -14.78
CA PHE A 69 -7.23 -9.82 -15.96
C PHE A 69 -5.78 -9.75 -16.40
N VAL A 70 -5.04 -10.83 -16.15
CA VAL A 70 -3.61 -10.91 -16.47
C VAL A 70 -3.41 -11.34 -17.93
N LEU A 71 -4.26 -12.26 -18.41
CA LEU A 71 -4.27 -12.70 -19.80
C LEU A 71 -5.70 -13.02 -20.22
N THR A 72 -6.07 -12.59 -21.43
CA THR A 72 -7.34 -12.96 -22.06
C THR A 72 -7.14 -13.31 -23.52
N TYR A 73 -7.83 -14.34 -23.99
CA TYR A 73 -7.94 -14.70 -25.40
C TYR A 73 -9.41 -14.73 -25.81
N ALA A 74 -9.74 -14.03 -26.88
CA ALA A 74 -11.10 -13.97 -27.43
C ALA A 74 -11.07 -14.12 -28.96
N MET A 75 -12.12 -14.73 -29.50
CA MET A 75 -12.34 -14.78 -30.95
C MET A 75 -13.05 -13.51 -31.42
N ASN A 76 -12.67 -13.00 -32.59
CA ASN A 76 -13.29 -11.80 -33.16
C ASN A 76 -14.81 -11.95 -33.42
N SER A 77 -15.31 -13.18 -33.53
CA SER A 77 -16.69 -13.49 -33.93
C SER A 77 -17.70 -13.55 -32.78
N THR A 78 -17.31 -13.95 -31.57
CA THR A 78 -18.26 -14.28 -30.49
C THR A 78 -18.16 -13.41 -29.24
N GLN A 79 -17.13 -12.56 -29.10
CA GLN A 79 -16.84 -11.77 -27.88
C GLN A 79 -16.66 -12.60 -26.58
N ASP A 80 -16.84 -13.92 -26.62
CA ASP A 80 -16.63 -14.83 -25.50
C ASP A 80 -15.14 -15.06 -25.23
N LEU A 81 -14.80 -15.10 -23.95
CA LEU A 81 -13.45 -15.39 -23.47
C LEU A 81 -13.18 -16.89 -23.55
N TYR A 82 -12.34 -17.29 -24.50
CA TYR A 82 -11.88 -18.67 -24.67
C TYR A 82 -10.74 -19.01 -23.73
N LEU A 83 -9.90 -18.04 -23.33
CA LEU A 83 -8.92 -18.22 -22.26
C LEU A 83 -8.93 -16.98 -21.37
N ALA A 84 -9.01 -17.16 -20.07
CA ALA A 84 -8.88 -16.08 -19.11
C ALA A 84 -8.09 -16.54 -17.90
N PHE A 85 -7.04 -15.79 -17.58
CA PHE A 85 -6.24 -15.93 -16.37
C PHE A 85 -6.48 -14.67 -15.52
N VAL A 86 -7.22 -14.83 -14.41
CA VAL A 86 -7.74 -13.72 -13.61
C VAL A 86 -7.31 -13.87 -12.16
N LEU A 87 -6.75 -12.81 -11.60
CA LEU A 87 -6.35 -12.75 -10.21
C LEU A 87 -7.37 -11.92 -9.43
N HIS A 88 -8.00 -12.51 -8.42
CA HIS A 88 -9.01 -11.83 -7.61
C HIS A 88 -8.98 -12.28 -6.16
N ASN A 89 -8.90 -11.34 -5.21
CA ASN A 89 -9.06 -11.58 -3.77
C ASN A 89 -8.31 -12.84 -3.26
N ARG A 90 -6.99 -12.89 -3.47
CA ARG A 90 -6.15 -14.05 -3.11
C ARG A 90 -6.64 -15.37 -3.72
N SER A 91 -7.15 -15.30 -4.94
CA SER A 91 -7.57 -16.45 -5.72
C SER A 91 -7.14 -16.26 -7.17
N LEU A 92 -6.82 -17.37 -7.79
CA LEU A 92 -6.54 -17.50 -9.21
C LEU A 92 -7.75 -18.17 -9.87
N PHE A 93 -8.33 -17.50 -10.86
CA PHE A 93 -9.37 -18.05 -11.70
C PHE A 93 -8.83 -18.33 -13.10
N ILE A 94 -9.02 -19.56 -13.56
CA ILE A 94 -8.66 -20.00 -14.91
C ILE A 94 -9.92 -20.46 -15.61
N ARG A 95 -10.20 -19.86 -16.77
CA ARG A 95 -11.21 -20.34 -17.72
C ARG A 95 -10.49 -20.67 -19.03
N CYS A 96 -10.72 -21.85 -19.59
CA CYS A 96 -10.26 -22.18 -20.93
C CYS A 96 -11.35 -22.88 -21.75
N CYS A 97 -11.22 -22.74 -23.07
CA CYS A 97 -11.65 -23.72 -24.04
C CYS A 97 -13.19 -23.85 -24.01
N ASP A 98 -13.84 -22.68 -24.10
CA ASP A 98 -15.30 -22.52 -24.01
C ASP A 98 -15.95 -23.13 -22.75
N GLY A 99 -15.24 -23.09 -21.63
CA GLY A 99 -15.77 -23.55 -20.33
C GLY A 99 -15.52 -25.03 -20.02
N GLU A 100 -14.76 -25.75 -20.85
CA GLU A 100 -14.23 -27.08 -20.54
C GLU A 100 -13.38 -27.05 -19.26
N VAL A 101 -12.58 -25.99 -19.10
CA VAL A 101 -11.82 -25.74 -17.87
C VAL A 101 -12.37 -24.50 -17.18
N GLU A 102 -12.84 -24.66 -15.95
CA GLU A 102 -13.24 -23.56 -15.09
C GLU A 102 -12.80 -23.88 -13.66
N LEU A 103 -11.75 -23.19 -13.19
CA LEU A 103 -11.11 -23.46 -11.92
C LEU A 103 -10.98 -22.18 -11.12
N LEU A 104 -11.42 -22.24 -9.86
CA LEU A 104 -11.12 -21.24 -8.85
C LEU A 104 -10.17 -21.85 -7.82
N LEU A 105 -8.93 -21.39 -7.81
CA LEU A 105 -7.88 -21.81 -6.91
C LEU A 105 -7.60 -20.73 -5.88
N ARG A 106 -7.67 -21.06 -4.58
CA ARG A 106 -7.21 -20.13 -3.54
C ARG A 106 -5.69 -20.01 -3.62
N ALA A 107 -5.23 -18.77 -3.79
CA ALA A 107 -3.86 -18.43 -4.07
C ALA A 107 -3.42 -17.39 -3.02
N ASP A 108 -2.48 -17.71 -2.12
CA ASP A 108 -2.02 -16.81 -1.06
C ASP A 108 -1.12 -15.67 -1.60
N LEU A 109 -1.56 -15.04 -2.68
CA LEU A 109 -0.93 -13.93 -3.35
C LEU A 109 -0.85 -12.73 -2.39
N THR A 110 0.22 -11.97 -2.54
CA THR A 110 0.55 -10.78 -1.77
C THR A 110 0.82 -9.62 -2.73
N LEU A 111 0.36 -8.41 -2.41
CA LEU A 111 0.73 -7.25 -3.23
C LEU A 111 2.21 -6.98 -3.09
N PHE A 112 2.77 -6.35 -4.13
CA PHE A 112 4.12 -5.83 -4.13
C PHE A 112 5.19 -6.93 -3.98
N VAL A 113 4.83 -8.18 -4.23
CA VAL A 113 5.77 -9.30 -4.27
C VAL A 113 5.65 -9.95 -5.64
N TRP A 114 6.77 -10.45 -6.16
CA TRP A 114 6.75 -11.25 -7.37
C TRP A 114 6.20 -12.64 -7.06
N HIS A 115 5.17 -13.02 -7.80
CA HIS A 115 4.62 -14.36 -7.81
C HIS A 115 4.96 -15.03 -9.14
N HIS A 116 5.39 -16.28 -9.07
CA HIS A 116 5.78 -17.07 -10.22
C HIS A 116 4.66 -18.05 -10.53
N VAL A 117 4.08 -17.92 -11.72
CA VAL A 117 2.96 -18.74 -12.14
C VAL A 117 3.36 -19.54 -13.37
N CYS A 118 3.17 -20.85 -13.32
CA CYS A 118 3.17 -21.69 -14.49
C CYS A 118 1.87 -22.52 -14.55
N VAL A 119 1.28 -22.62 -15.72
CA VAL A 119 0.10 -23.44 -16.01
C VAL A 119 0.43 -24.32 -17.21
N SER A 120 0.21 -25.62 -17.11
CA SER A 120 0.33 -26.57 -18.21
C SER A 120 -0.99 -27.34 -18.33
N LEU A 121 -1.62 -27.22 -19.50
CA LEU A 121 -2.92 -27.77 -19.82
C LEU A 121 -2.78 -28.68 -21.05
N ASP A 122 -3.23 -29.91 -20.90
CA ASP A 122 -3.34 -30.89 -21.97
C ASP A 122 -4.81 -31.28 -22.13
N LEU A 123 -5.45 -30.86 -23.23
CA LEU A 123 -6.84 -31.19 -23.54
C LEU A 123 -6.99 -32.54 -24.23
N VAL A 124 -5.89 -33.16 -24.65
CA VAL A 124 -5.87 -34.51 -25.22
C VAL A 124 -5.96 -35.52 -24.08
N GLU A 125 -5.09 -35.36 -23.08
CA GLU A 125 -5.03 -36.22 -21.89
C GLU A 125 -5.91 -35.71 -20.73
N TYR A 126 -6.56 -34.56 -20.87
CA TYR A 126 -7.34 -33.88 -19.83
C TYR A 126 -6.56 -33.71 -18.52
N THR A 127 -5.31 -33.24 -18.62
CA THR A 127 -4.46 -32.96 -17.46
C THR A 127 -4.24 -31.46 -17.30
N LEU A 128 -4.28 -30.99 -16.05
CA LEU A 128 -3.98 -29.61 -15.68
C LEU A 128 -2.99 -29.60 -14.53
N LEU A 129 -1.89 -28.91 -14.73
CA LEU A 129 -0.84 -28.69 -13.75
C LEU A 129 -0.65 -27.19 -13.55
N ILE A 130 -0.73 -26.74 -12.31
CA ILE A 130 -0.52 -25.33 -11.94
C ILE A 130 0.56 -25.29 -10.87
N LEU A 131 1.62 -24.52 -11.13
CA LEU A 131 2.62 -24.17 -10.16
C LEU A 131 2.44 -22.69 -9.84
N LEU A 132 2.26 -22.40 -8.55
CA LEU A 132 2.18 -21.04 -8.04
C LEU A 132 3.18 -20.94 -6.89
N ASP A 133 4.27 -20.22 -7.14
CA ASP A 133 5.42 -20.16 -6.23
C ASP A 133 5.85 -21.59 -5.82
N ASP A 134 5.99 -21.87 -4.53
CA ASP A 134 6.40 -23.18 -4.03
C ASP A 134 5.29 -24.26 -4.08
N LYS A 135 4.06 -23.90 -4.49
CA LYS A 135 2.89 -24.78 -4.44
C LYS A 135 2.58 -25.39 -5.80
N VAL A 136 2.21 -26.68 -5.77
CA VAL A 136 1.84 -27.45 -6.97
C VAL A 136 0.39 -27.93 -6.83
N PHE A 137 -0.40 -27.72 -7.87
CA PHE A 137 -1.80 -28.11 -7.95
C PHE A 137 -2.04 -28.93 -9.20
N SER A 138 -2.76 -30.04 -9.05
CA SER A 138 -3.14 -30.94 -10.16
C SER A 138 -4.64 -31.30 -10.06
N PRO A 139 -5.53 -30.33 -10.34
CA PRO A 139 -6.96 -30.58 -10.28
C PRO A 139 -7.38 -31.60 -11.34
N ALA A 140 -8.28 -32.51 -10.97
CA ALA A 140 -8.86 -33.45 -11.92
C ALA A 140 -9.80 -32.71 -12.88
N LEU A 141 -9.52 -32.79 -14.18
CA LEU A 141 -10.41 -32.30 -15.22
C LEU A 141 -11.42 -33.39 -15.63
N ARG A 142 -12.61 -32.97 -16.05
CA ARG A 142 -13.61 -33.83 -16.67
C ARG A 142 -14.08 -33.15 -17.95
N SER A 143 -14.01 -33.87 -19.06
CA SER A 143 -14.57 -33.40 -20.33
C SER A 143 -16.07 -33.13 -20.19
N ARG A 144 -16.53 -31.95 -20.65
CA ARG A 144 -17.96 -31.63 -20.74
C ARG A 144 -18.54 -32.00 -22.11
N THR A 145 -17.71 -32.04 -23.16
CA THR A 145 -18.12 -32.43 -24.53
C THR A 145 -17.95 -33.92 -24.81
N ALA A 146 -19.05 -34.61 -25.13
CA ALA A 146 -19.05 -36.01 -25.54
C ALA A 146 -18.59 -36.26 -27.00
N GLN A 147 -18.22 -35.21 -27.76
CA GLN A 147 -17.89 -35.29 -29.19
C GLN A 147 -16.74 -34.33 -29.54
N GLY A 148 -15.53 -34.88 -29.71
CA GLY A 148 -14.33 -34.15 -30.14
C GLY A 148 -13.40 -33.73 -29.00
N ALA A 149 -12.09 -33.77 -29.26
CA ALA A 149 -11.09 -33.22 -28.35
C ALA A 149 -11.24 -31.69 -28.29
N ALA A 150 -11.35 -31.12 -27.10
CA ALA A 150 -11.43 -29.68 -26.93
C ALA A 150 -10.13 -29.04 -27.40
N THR A 151 -10.21 -27.96 -28.18
CA THR A 151 -9.06 -27.16 -28.61
C THR A 151 -9.29 -25.70 -28.30
N LEU A 152 -8.21 -24.94 -28.14
CA LEU A 152 -8.25 -23.49 -28.22
C LEU A 152 -8.24 -23.12 -29.70
N PRO A 153 -9.32 -22.50 -30.24
CA PRO A 153 -9.41 -22.20 -31.66
C PRO A 153 -8.36 -21.17 -32.06
N GLY A 154 -7.78 -21.31 -33.25
CA GLY A 154 -6.83 -20.33 -33.81
C GLY A 154 -7.49 -19.07 -34.37
N GLY A 155 -6.70 -18.02 -34.59
CA GLY A 155 -7.12 -16.77 -35.25
C GLY A 155 -7.68 -15.67 -34.34
N GLY A 156 -7.83 -15.93 -33.04
CA GLY A 156 -8.30 -14.96 -32.06
C GLY A 156 -7.22 -13.97 -31.62
N ARG A 157 -7.60 -13.02 -30.76
CA ARG A 157 -6.71 -12.00 -30.21
C ARG A 157 -6.34 -12.35 -28.77
N LEU A 158 -5.04 -12.31 -28.48
CA LEU A 158 -4.51 -12.40 -27.12
C LEU A 158 -4.22 -11.00 -26.59
N LEU A 159 -4.66 -10.72 -25.37
CA LEU A 159 -4.35 -9.49 -24.65
C LEU A 159 -3.71 -9.83 -23.30
N LEU A 160 -2.63 -9.14 -22.97
CA LEU A 160 -2.02 -9.19 -21.65
C LEU A 160 -2.41 -7.95 -20.84
N GLY A 161 -2.80 -8.19 -19.59
CA GLY A 161 -3.10 -7.15 -18.61
C GLY A 161 -4.43 -6.41 -18.81
N GLN A 162 -5.30 -6.85 -19.72
CA GLN A 162 -6.57 -6.19 -20.01
C GLN A 162 -7.65 -7.21 -20.34
N ARG A 163 -8.90 -6.78 -20.22
CA ARG A 163 -10.06 -7.46 -20.80
C ARG A 163 -10.39 -6.81 -22.15
N ASP A 164 -10.86 -7.58 -23.12
CA ASP A 164 -11.08 -7.12 -24.50
C ASP A 164 -11.79 -5.75 -24.61
N ALA A 165 -11.24 -4.88 -25.45
CA ALA A 165 -11.45 -3.43 -25.49
C ALA A 165 -12.80 -2.99 -26.09
N THR A 166 -13.67 -3.93 -26.45
CA THR A 166 -14.95 -3.64 -27.13
C THR A 166 -16.08 -3.29 -26.16
N GLN A 167 -15.92 -3.53 -24.84
CA GLN A 167 -16.89 -3.12 -23.82
C GLN A 167 -16.45 -1.84 -23.10
N ALA A 168 -17.33 -0.84 -23.06
CA ALA A 168 -17.13 0.43 -22.39
C ALA A 168 -17.04 0.25 -20.85
N ASN A 169 -15.85 -0.10 -20.34
CA ASN A 169 -15.36 0.07 -18.95
C ASN A 169 -14.08 -0.76 -18.67
N THR A 170 -13.19 -0.93 -19.66
CA THR A 170 -12.01 -1.82 -19.56
C THR A 170 -10.92 -1.40 -18.55
N ALA A 171 -10.92 -0.14 -18.11
CA ALA A 171 -9.93 0.36 -17.15
C ALA A 171 -9.98 -0.39 -15.80
N TRP A 172 -11.18 -0.66 -15.28
CA TRP A 172 -11.34 -1.21 -13.93
C TRP A 172 -10.97 -2.70 -13.78
N ASP A 173 -10.99 -3.44 -14.89
CA ASP A 173 -10.68 -4.87 -14.97
C ASP A 173 -9.21 -5.12 -15.40
N SER A 174 -8.47 -4.06 -15.75
CA SER A 174 -7.09 -4.17 -16.21
C SER A 174 -6.13 -4.53 -15.07
N LEU A 175 -5.14 -5.36 -15.37
CA LEU A 175 -4.04 -5.65 -14.46
C LEU A 175 -3.31 -4.35 -14.13
N ARG A 176 -3.14 -4.08 -12.83
CA ARG A 176 -2.24 -3.05 -12.34
C ARG A 176 -1.10 -3.73 -11.61
N GLY A 177 0.06 -3.68 -12.22
CA GLY A 177 1.12 -4.59 -11.86
C GLY A 177 2.33 -4.50 -12.76
N GLU A 178 3.26 -5.39 -12.49
CA GLU A 178 4.40 -5.66 -13.35
C GLU A 178 4.33 -7.12 -13.77
N MET A 179 4.67 -7.40 -15.02
CA MET A 179 4.76 -8.74 -15.60
C MET A 179 6.15 -8.95 -16.17
N ALA A 180 6.77 -10.09 -15.92
CA ALA A 180 8.11 -10.40 -16.41
C ALA A 180 8.23 -11.85 -16.89
N GLU A 181 9.21 -12.11 -17.75
CA GLU A 181 9.53 -13.45 -18.27
C GLU A 181 8.30 -14.23 -18.75
N PHE A 182 7.35 -13.57 -19.42
CA PHE A 182 6.19 -14.22 -20.01
C PHE A 182 6.64 -15.18 -21.11
N ARG A 183 6.18 -16.44 -21.06
CA ARG A 183 6.45 -17.49 -22.03
C ARG A 183 5.19 -18.31 -22.26
N LEU A 184 4.75 -18.42 -23.52
CA LEU A 184 3.64 -19.25 -23.96
C LEU A 184 4.15 -20.35 -24.88
N TYR A 185 3.70 -21.59 -24.67
CA TYR A 185 4.04 -22.77 -25.46
C TYR A 185 2.76 -23.40 -25.99
N ASN A 186 2.83 -23.97 -27.19
CA ASN A 186 1.76 -24.76 -27.82
C ASN A 186 1.85 -26.26 -27.48
N THR A 187 2.61 -26.62 -26.45
CA THR A 187 2.80 -27.97 -25.94
C THR A 187 2.61 -28.00 -24.43
N SER A 188 2.28 -29.17 -23.89
CA SER A 188 2.18 -29.41 -22.45
C SER A 188 3.58 -29.69 -21.90
N LEU A 189 4.06 -28.83 -21.01
CA LEU A 189 5.36 -28.98 -20.36
C LEU A 189 5.22 -29.81 -19.07
N PRO A 190 6.17 -30.72 -18.80
CA PRO A 190 6.16 -31.55 -17.60
C PRO A 190 6.55 -30.75 -16.34
N ARG A 191 6.25 -31.33 -15.18
CA ARG A 191 6.38 -30.68 -13.87
C ARG A 191 7.80 -30.20 -13.56
N ASP A 192 8.80 -31.02 -13.86
CA ASP A 192 10.22 -30.73 -13.63
C ASP A 192 10.66 -29.43 -14.33
N GLN A 193 10.31 -29.26 -15.60
CA GLN A 193 10.61 -28.03 -16.35
C GLN A 193 9.92 -26.81 -15.76
N LEU A 194 8.65 -26.92 -15.38
CA LEU A 194 7.92 -25.81 -14.75
C LEU A 194 8.50 -25.46 -13.37
N GLN A 195 8.98 -26.46 -12.62
CA GLN A 195 9.61 -26.25 -11.33
C GLN A 195 10.90 -25.44 -11.44
N GLU A 196 11.68 -25.61 -12.51
CA GLU A 196 12.88 -24.81 -12.77
C GLU A 196 12.55 -23.33 -12.93
N TYR A 197 11.50 -23.00 -13.70
CA TYR A 197 11.06 -21.61 -13.88
C TYR A 197 10.71 -20.93 -12.55
N VAL A 198 9.90 -21.63 -11.75
CA VAL A 198 9.42 -21.09 -10.47
C VAL A 198 10.53 -21.03 -9.43
N ALA A 199 11.50 -21.95 -9.48
CA ALA A 199 12.73 -21.91 -8.71
C ALA A 199 13.74 -20.85 -9.17
N CYS A 200 13.38 -20.01 -10.15
CA CYS A 200 14.26 -19.00 -10.76
C CYS A 200 15.53 -19.61 -11.36
N ARG A 201 15.38 -20.72 -12.08
CA ARG A 201 16.45 -21.33 -12.88
C ARG A 201 16.10 -21.23 -14.35
N GLU A 202 17.09 -21.36 -15.22
CA GLU A 202 16.79 -21.59 -16.63
C GLU A 202 16.03 -22.91 -16.78
N MET A 203 15.02 -22.90 -17.63
CA MET A 203 14.27 -24.12 -17.95
C MET A 203 15.06 -24.94 -18.96
N ASP A 204 15.36 -26.18 -18.64
CA ASP A 204 15.93 -27.15 -19.57
C ASP A 204 14.82 -27.76 -20.45
N THR A 205 14.42 -27.00 -21.47
CA THR A 205 13.40 -27.43 -22.43
C THR A 205 13.86 -27.27 -23.87
N ALA A 206 13.66 -28.32 -24.66
CA ALA A 206 13.86 -28.29 -26.10
C ALA A 206 12.71 -27.57 -26.84
N ALA A 207 11.58 -27.35 -26.15
CA ALA A 207 10.43 -26.65 -26.73
C ALA A 207 10.73 -25.15 -26.82
N LYS A 208 10.63 -24.58 -28.02
CA LYS A 208 10.72 -23.13 -28.20
C LYS A 208 9.39 -22.48 -27.80
N PRO A 209 9.36 -21.42 -26.98
CA PRO A 209 8.13 -20.70 -26.72
C PRO A 209 7.55 -20.12 -28.01
N LEU A 210 6.23 -20.24 -28.16
CA LEU A 210 5.45 -19.61 -29.22
C LEU A 210 5.47 -18.09 -29.08
N LEU A 211 5.38 -17.58 -27.84
CA LEU A 211 5.51 -16.16 -27.51
C LEU A 211 6.43 -16.02 -26.30
N SER A 212 7.34 -15.06 -26.32
CA SER A 212 8.21 -14.76 -25.17
C SER A 212 8.49 -13.27 -25.05
N PHE A 213 8.59 -12.73 -23.84
CA PHE A 213 9.13 -11.38 -23.64
C PHE A 213 10.62 -11.23 -24.01
N ASP A 214 11.31 -12.34 -24.28
CA ASP A 214 12.65 -12.34 -24.86
C ASP A 214 12.64 -11.85 -26.32
N ASP A 215 11.51 -11.98 -27.03
CA ASP A 215 11.28 -11.49 -28.39
C ASP A 215 9.99 -10.66 -28.46
N LEU A 216 10.14 -9.33 -28.40
CA LEU A 216 9.00 -8.42 -28.40
C LEU A 216 8.36 -8.21 -29.78
N SER A 217 8.92 -8.78 -30.85
CA SER A 217 8.43 -8.55 -32.22
C SER A 217 7.04 -9.11 -32.50
N ASP A 218 6.64 -10.14 -31.74
CA ASP A 218 5.30 -10.75 -31.83
C ASP A 218 4.20 -9.90 -31.15
N PHE A 219 4.59 -8.86 -30.40
CA PHE A 219 3.66 -8.06 -29.60
C PHE A 219 3.42 -6.68 -30.21
N THR A 220 2.15 -6.36 -30.45
CA THR A 220 1.71 -5.01 -30.75
C THR A 220 1.45 -4.26 -29.46
N VAL A 221 2.15 -3.13 -29.28
CA VAL A 221 2.05 -2.29 -28.08
C VAL A 221 1.88 -0.83 -28.47
N LYS A 222 0.99 -0.11 -27.78
CA LYS A 222 0.73 1.32 -28.05
C LYS A 222 1.86 2.27 -27.62
N SER A 223 2.62 1.90 -26.58
CA SER A 223 3.77 2.67 -26.09
C SER A 223 4.89 1.71 -25.68
N ALA A 224 6.08 1.86 -26.27
CA ALA A 224 7.25 1.05 -25.91
C ALA A 224 7.77 1.34 -24.49
N GLU A 225 7.41 2.48 -23.89
CA GLU A 225 7.83 2.89 -22.54
C GLU A 225 7.29 1.97 -21.42
N ILE A 226 6.41 1.02 -21.75
CA ILE A 226 5.91 0.06 -20.77
C ILE A 226 6.95 -1.01 -20.42
N PHE A 227 7.97 -1.23 -21.27
CA PHE A 227 8.99 -2.24 -21.04
C PHE A 227 10.26 -1.64 -20.43
N SER A 228 10.83 -2.37 -19.47
CA SER A 228 12.12 -2.05 -18.86
C SER A 228 12.93 -3.32 -18.63
N SER A 229 14.25 -3.22 -18.69
CA SER A 229 15.16 -4.32 -18.33
C SER A 229 15.51 -4.27 -16.84
N VAL A 230 15.49 -5.41 -16.16
CA VAL A 230 15.93 -5.54 -14.76
C VAL A 230 16.76 -6.81 -14.57
N ALA A 231 17.61 -6.86 -13.56
CA ALA A 231 18.31 -8.08 -13.21
C ALA A 231 17.32 -9.18 -12.79
N ARG A 232 17.52 -10.42 -13.26
CA ARG A 232 16.65 -11.57 -12.96
C ARG A 232 16.47 -11.81 -11.46
N GLY A 233 17.52 -11.61 -10.67
CA GLY A 233 17.44 -11.70 -9.21
C GLY A 233 16.35 -10.80 -8.60
N ALA A 234 16.06 -9.64 -9.21
CA ALA A 234 15.04 -8.71 -8.73
C ALA A 234 13.60 -9.19 -9.00
N VAL A 235 13.38 -10.02 -10.04
CA VAL A 235 12.06 -10.62 -10.32
C VAL A 235 11.84 -11.95 -9.60
N CYS A 236 12.90 -12.55 -9.07
CA CYS A 236 12.86 -13.83 -8.39
C CYS A 236 12.69 -13.74 -6.88
N GLN A 237 12.80 -12.52 -6.31
CA GLN A 237 12.58 -12.29 -4.89
C GLN A 237 11.08 -12.38 -4.55
N SER A 238 10.69 -13.44 -3.83
CA SER A 238 9.34 -13.68 -3.32
C SER A 238 9.12 -13.15 -1.89
N LYS A 239 10.05 -12.35 -1.36
CA LYS A 239 9.91 -11.72 -0.04
C LYS A 239 9.48 -10.26 -0.20
N PRO A 240 8.66 -9.72 0.72
CA PRO A 240 8.29 -8.30 0.76
C PRO A 240 9.47 -7.39 1.14
N TYR A 241 10.70 -7.91 1.16
CA TYR A 241 11.91 -7.20 1.51
C TYR A 241 12.16 -6.08 0.50
N ARG A 242 12.01 -4.84 0.97
CA ARG A 242 12.22 -3.66 0.14
C ARG A 242 12.90 -2.57 0.95
N LEU A 243 14.02 -2.12 0.40
CA LEU A 243 14.67 -0.92 0.89
C LEU A 243 13.97 0.31 0.32
N ASN A 244 13.55 1.21 1.20
CA ASN A 244 12.98 2.50 0.84
C ASN A 244 13.78 3.62 1.50
N LEU A 245 14.39 4.48 0.71
CA LEU A 245 15.06 5.67 1.19
C LEU A 245 14.06 6.82 1.32
N VAL A 246 13.70 7.21 2.54
CA VAL A 246 12.87 8.41 2.72
C VAL A 246 13.75 9.63 2.55
N THR A 247 13.45 10.43 1.53
CA THR A 247 14.23 11.62 1.12
C THR A 247 14.02 12.84 2.02
N LEU A 248 13.64 12.61 3.27
CA LEU A 248 13.49 13.64 4.30
C LEU A 248 14.58 13.44 5.35
N ARG A 249 15.34 14.50 5.63
CA ARG A 249 16.36 14.47 6.68
C ARG A 249 15.68 14.50 8.05
N LEU A 250 15.88 13.45 8.82
CA LEU A 250 15.21 13.22 10.11
C LEU A 250 16.25 12.88 11.17
N SER A 251 15.93 13.15 12.44
CA SER A 251 16.70 12.61 13.56
C SER A 251 16.56 11.08 13.60
N PHE A 252 17.45 10.40 14.30
CA PHE A 252 17.42 8.93 14.38
C PHE A 252 16.07 8.38 14.88
N GLU A 253 15.51 9.03 15.90
CA GLU A 253 14.23 8.60 16.49
C GLU A 253 13.05 8.84 15.54
N GLU A 254 13.05 9.97 14.84
CA GLU A 254 12.04 10.28 13.82
C GLU A 254 12.14 9.35 12.62
N ALA A 255 13.36 9.05 12.19
CA ALA A 255 13.68 8.08 11.16
C ALA A 255 13.11 6.69 11.50
N ARG A 256 13.31 6.25 12.75
CA ARG A 256 12.76 4.99 13.27
C ARG A 256 11.24 4.98 13.22
N LYS A 257 10.59 6.05 13.68
CA LYS A 257 9.12 6.21 13.60
C LYS A 257 8.63 6.11 12.15
N VAL A 258 9.24 6.86 11.22
CA VAL A 258 8.84 6.86 9.80
C VAL A 258 9.03 5.49 9.14
N CYS A 259 10.12 4.77 9.42
CA CYS A 259 10.28 3.41 8.89
C CYS A 259 9.26 2.42 9.48
N GLY A 260 8.95 2.56 10.78
CA GLY A 260 7.86 1.84 11.44
C GLY A 260 6.52 2.04 10.73
N MET A 261 6.20 3.29 10.39
CA MET A 261 5.01 3.67 9.63
C MET A 261 4.96 3.02 8.24
N LEU A 262 6.10 2.93 7.56
CA LEU A 262 6.21 2.27 6.26
C LEU A 262 6.15 0.73 6.37
N GLY A 263 5.89 0.15 7.54
CA GLY A 263 5.76 -1.29 7.72
C GLY A 263 7.09 -2.00 7.81
N GLY A 264 8.11 -1.28 8.27
CA GLY A 264 9.47 -1.76 8.37
C GLY A 264 10.17 -1.26 9.62
N ASN A 265 11.49 -1.38 9.60
CA ASN A 265 12.37 -0.74 10.56
C ASN A 265 13.46 0.02 9.80
N LEU A 266 14.30 0.78 10.49
CA LEU A 266 15.55 1.21 9.87
C LEU A 266 16.34 -0.02 9.42
N ALA A 267 16.89 0.04 8.22
CA ALA A 267 17.60 -1.05 7.61
C ALA A 267 18.83 -1.41 8.46
N SER A 268 18.99 -2.70 8.72
CA SER A 268 20.19 -3.26 9.34
C SER A 268 21.42 -2.99 8.47
N VAL A 269 22.56 -3.54 8.87
CA VAL A 269 23.75 -3.55 8.01
C VAL A 269 23.44 -4.21 6.67
N PRO A 270 23.55 -3.51 5.53
CA PRO A 270 23.38 -4.11 4.22
C PRO A 270 24.58 -4.99 3.87
N SER A 271 24.35 -6.07 3.13
CA SER A 271 25.44 -6.85 2.52
C SER A 271 26.27 -5.99 1.55
N PRO A 272 27.48 -6.41 1.16
CA PRO A 272 28.25 -5.70 0.14
C PRO A 272 27.48 -5.52 -1.18
N GLU A 273 26.74 -6.55 -1.61
CA GLU A 273 25.87 -6.51 -2.80
C GLU A 273 24.73 -5.49 -2.61
N GLU A 274 24.06 -5.51 -1.45
CA GLU A 274 23.00 -4.54 -1.14
C GLU A 274 23.53 -3.11 -1.06
N THR A 275 24.73 -2.91 -0.54
CA THR A 275 25.38 -1.60 -0.45
C THR A 275 25.61 -1.01 -1.84
N GLN A 276 25.99 -1.83 -2.81
CA GLN A 276 26.12 -1.42 -4.20
C GLN A 276 24.75 -1.07 -4.82
N LEU A 277 23.73 -1.93 -4.61
CA LEU A 277 22.37 -1.68 -5.10
C LEU A 277 21.76 -0.39 -4.52
N ILE A 278 22.01 -0.10 -3.23
CA ILE A 278 21.59 1.14 -2.57
C ILE A 278 22.33 2.33 -3.19
N ALA A 279 23.64 2.21 -3.41
CA ALA A 279 24.46 3.28 -3.96
C ALA A 279 24.03 3.65 -5.39
N GLU A 280 23.75 2.65 -6.23
CA GLU A 280 23.28 2.83 -7.60
C GLU A 280 21.82 3.32 -7.62
N GLY A 281 20.93 2.60 -6.93
CA GLY A 281 19.48 2.82 -6.96
C GLY A 281 19.01 4.10 -6.28
N PHE A 282 19.77 4.65 -5.33
CA PHE A 282 19.44 5.92 -4.67
C PHE A 282 20.43 7.04 -4.97
N SER A 283 21.32 6.85 -5.96
CA SER A 283 22.32 7.85 -6.38
C SER A 283 21.71 9.22 -6.68
N GLU A 284 20.50 9.26 -7.26
CA GLU A 284 19.76 10.48 -7.56
C GLU A 284 19.40 11.32 -6.33
N PHE A 285 19.21 10.67 -5.17
CA PHE A 285 18.85 11.35 -3.91
C PHE A 285 20.07 11.82 -3.12
N ARG A 286 21.29 11.64 -3.66
CA ARG A 286 22.54 12.01 -2.97
C ARG A 286 22.56 13.46 -2.53
N GLN A 287 22.15 14.40 -3.38
CA GLN A 287 22.13 15.82 -3.00
C GLN A 287 21.09 16.11 -1.90
N GLN A 288 19.94 15.45 -1.96
CA GLN A 288 18.86 15.64 -0.99
C GLN A 288 19.25 15.08 0.40
N CYS A 289 19.96 13.94 0.43
CA CYS A 289 20.28 13.24 1.66
C CYS A 289 21.67 13.52 2.23
N ALA A 290 22.63 13.96 1.40
CA ALA A 290 23.99 14.24 1.85
C ALA A 290 24.05 15.37 2.89
N THR A 291 24.68 15.08 4.02
CA THR A 291 24.95 16.08 5.06
C THR A 291 26.36 16.66 4.94
N PRO A 292 26.67 17.80 5.61
CA PRO A 292 28.01 18.35 5.65
C PRO A 292 29.09 17.40 6.20
N ARG A 293 28.69 16.35 6.94
CA ARG A 293 29.57 15.28 7.44
C ARG A 293 29.66 14.08 6.48
N ASN A 294 29.24 14.26 5.22
CA ASN A 294 29.18 13.22 4.20
C ASN A 294 28.34 11.98 4.59
N THR A 295 27.37 12.11 5.51
CA THR A 295 26.39 11.05 5.77
C THR A 295 25.36 11.05 4.66
N PHE A 296 24.88 9.87 4.28
CA PHE A 296 23.89 9.67 3.24
C PHE A 296 22.59 9.11 3.81
N TYR A 297 22.64 8.05 4.63
CA TYR A 297 21.44 7.49 5.28
C TYR A 297 21.67 6.91 6.67
N TRP A 298 20.59 6.83 7.45
CA TRP A 298 20.57 6.15 8.74
C TRP A 298 20.60 4.62 8.60
N LEU A 299 21.34 3.96 9.49
CA LEU A 299 21.30 2.51 9.70
C LEU A 299 20.57 2.21 11.02
N GLY A 300 19.86 1.10 11.07
CA GLY A 300 19.13 0.60 12.23
C GLY A 300 20.02 -0.02 13.30
N LEU A 301 21.12 0.64 13.65
CA LEU A 301 22.07 0.17 14.66
C LEU A 301 22.20 1.16 15.80
N GLN A 302 22.28 0.62 17.00
CA GLN A 302 22.55 1.40 18.21
C GLN A 302 23.65 0.73 19.03
N PHE A 303 24.58 1.53 19.55
CA PHE A 303 25.63 1.04 20.42
C PHE A 303 25.09 0.84 21.84
N ASP A 304 25.22 -0.39 22.36
CA ASP A 304 24.92 -0.69 23.75
C ASP A 304 26.20 -0.64 24.59
N ARG A 305 26.21 0.26 25.58
CA ARG A 305 27.34 0.47 26.48
C ARG A 305 27.56 -0.71 27.44
N ALA A 306 26.49 -1.43 27.79
CA ALA A 306 26.58 -2.54 28.74
C ALA A 306 27.32 -3.73 28.12
N THR A 307 26.94 -4.13 26.90
CA THR A 307 27.56 -5.22 26.16
C THR A 307 28.79 -4.80 25.35
N LYS A 308 29.04 -3.49 25.19
CA LYS A 308 30.07 -2.92 24.32
C LYS A 308 29.98 -3.41 22.88
N ALA A 309 28.75 -3.58 22.40
CA ALA A 309 28.46 -4.10 21.08
C ALA A 309 27.45 -3.20 20.36
N TRP A 310 27.53 -3.18 19.04
CA TRP A 310 26.48 -2.62 18.20
C TRP A 310 25.36 -3.64 18.06
N LEU A 311 24.15 -3.21 18.36
CA LEU A 311 22.95 -4.01 18.27
C LEU A 311 22.09 -3.52 17.12
N ASP A 312 21.54 -4.47 16.38
CA ASP A 312 20.45 -4.19 15.46
C ASP A 312 19.18 -3.84 16.25
N ILE A 313 18.60 -2.66 16.00
CA ILE A 313 17.48 -2.16 16.79
C ILE A 313 16.19 -2.95 16.60
N ALA A 314 16.07 -3.72 15.50
CA ALA A 314 14.88 -4.49 15.19
C ALA A 314 14.93 -5.89 15.81
N THR A 315 16.11 -6.52 15.82
CA THR A 315 16.31 -7.90 16.29
C THR A 315 16.98 -8.01 17.66
N SER A 316 17.55 -6.91 18.16
CA SER A 316 18.43 -6.87 19.33
C SER A 316 19.66 -7.79 19.21
N ALA A 317 19.99 -8.25 17.99
CA ALA A 317 21.12 -9.12 17.75
C ALA A 317 22.42 -8.30 17.64
N PRO A 318 23.54 -8.81 18.19
CA PRO A 318 24.84 -8.16 18.03
C PRO A 318 25.35 -8.29 16.60
N VAL A 319 25.90 -7.21 16.06
CA VAL A 319 26.54 -7.19 14.75
C VAL A 319 28.04 -7.47 14.91
N LEU A 320 28.46 -8.67 14.52
CA LEU A 320 29.80 -9.22 14.83
C LEU A 320 30.95 -8.69 13.95
N SER A 321 30.68 -7.85 12.95
CA SER A 321 31.71 -7.31 12.07
C SER A 321 31.39 -5.87 11.65
N LEU A 322 31.82 -4.90 12.47
CA LEU A 322 31.90 -3.51 12.07
C LEU A 322 33.38 -3.14 12.05
N GLY A 323 33.90 -2.67 10.92
CA GLY A 323 35.31 -2.29 10.73
C GLY A 323 35.76 -1.07 11.55
N PHE A 324 35.04 -0.72 12.63
CA PHE A 324 35.32 0.38 13.52
C PHE A 324 35.64 -0.18 14.91
N SER A 325 36.88 0.05 15.37
CA SER A 325 37.36 -0.37 16.68
C SER A 325 37.15 0.73 17.72
N GLY A 326 36.72 0.36 18.94
CA GLY A 326 36.64 1.26 20.10
C GLY A 326 35.22 1.62 20.55
N ASP A 327 35.11 2.13 21.78
CA ASP A 327 33.87 2.69 22.36
C ASP A 327 33.52 3.98 21.60
N PRO A 328 32.44 4.01 20.80
CA PRO A 328 32.16 5.13 19.93
C PRO A 328 31.63 6.32 20.74
N THR A 329 32.11 7.52 20.42
CA THR A 329 31.59 8.78 20.99
C THR A 329 30.10 9.00 20.73
N PHE A 330 29.56 8.38 19.69
CA PHE A 330 28.15 8.44 19.31
C PHE A 330 27.51 7.06 19.25
N HIS A 331 26.24 6.96 19.67
CA HIS A 331 25.56 5.68 19.79
C HIS A 331 24.71 5.27 18.58
N CYS A 332 24.55 6.12 17.56
CA CYS A 332 23.79 5.79 16.36
C CYS A 332 24.74 5.59 15.18
N ALA A 333 24.32 4.82 14.17
CA ALA A 333 25.14 4.57 12.98
C ALA A 333 24.49 5.15 11.72
N SER A 334 25.30 5.76 10.85
CA SER A 334 24.88 6.16 9.51
C SER A 334 25.83 5.59 8.47
N ALA A 335 25.44 5.59 7.20
CA ALA A 335 26.30 5.27 6.07
C ALA A 335 26.59 6.54 5.26
N GLY A 336 27.82 6.69 4.78
CA GLY A 336 28.30 7.90 4.12
C GLY A 336 29.57 7.67 3.29
N SER A 337 30.24 8.74 2.88
CA SER A 337 31.46 8.69 2.05
C SER A 337 32.62 7.89 2.70
N PRO A 338 33.49 7.21 1.93
CA PRO A 338 33.56 7.08 0.45
C PRO A 338 32.39 6.27 -0.17
N PHE A 339 32.25 6.25 -1.50
CA PHE A 339 31.22 5.44 -2.20
C PHE A 339 31.86 4.19 -2.83
N PRO A 340 31.29 2.98 -2.67
CA PRO A 340 30.05 2.63 -1.96
C PRO A 340 30.10 2.98 -0.46
N PRO A 341 28.96 3.39 0.14
CA PRO A 341 28.94 4.09 1.42
C PRO A 341 29.49 3.23 2.56
N SER A 342 30.49 3.76 3.27
CA SER A 342 30.99 3.17 4.51
C SER A 342 30.15 3.63 5.71
N TRP A 343 29.96 2.73 6.67
CA TRP A 343 29.21 3.03 7.88
C TRP A 343 30.05 3.88 8.84
N GLN A 344 29.46 4.61 9.78
CA GLN A 344 30.18 5.41 10.77
C GLN A 344 29.33 5.76 12.00
N PRO A 345 29.91 5.87 13.20
CA PRO A 345 29.22 6.41 14.38
C PRO A 345 28.80 7.86 14.15
N THR A 346 27.56 8.19 14.47
CA THR A 346 26.94 9.50 14.20
C THR A 346 26.03 9.91 15.35
N SER A 347 26.00 11.20 15.69
CA SER A 347 25.09 11.72 16.72
C SER A 347 23.63 11.44 16.33
N CYS A 348 22.85 10.86 17.24
CA CYS A 348 21.44 10.52 17.02
C CYS A 348 20.55 11.75 16.74
N GLU A 349 21.00 12.94 17.13
CA GLU A 349 20.34 14.23 16.85
C GLU A 349 20.67 14.78 15.45
N GLY A 350 21.64 14.18 14.75
CA GLY A 350 21.96 14.54 13.38
C GLY A 350 20.75 14.34 12.45
N LEU A 351 20.69 15.06 11.34
CA LEU A 351 19.59 14.96 10.38
C LEU A 351 20.10 14.32 9.09
N THR A 352 19.66 13.11 8.78
CA THR A 352 19.94 12.42 7.50
C THR A 352 18.74 11.58 7.07
N CYS A 353 18.71 11.13 5.82
CA CYS A 353 17.59 10.34 5.30
C CYS A 353 17.55 8.94 5.92
N PRO A 354 16.39 8.39 6.30
CA PRO A 354 16.32 7.01 6.75
C PRO A 354 16.24 6.03 5.58
N LEU A 355 17.06 4.98 5.65
CA LEU A 355 16.91 3.80 4.82
C LEU A 355 16.02 2.81 5.58
N CYS A 356 14.81 2.58 5.09
CA CYS A 356 13.82 1.71 5.73
C CYS A 356 13.84 0.33 5.08
N ASN A 357 14.01 -0.72 5.88
CA ASN A 357 13.76 -2.09 5.49
C ASN A 357 12.28 -2.42 5.75
N VAL A 358 11.49 -2.37 4.69
CA VAL A 358 10.07 -2.74 4.73
C VAL A 358 9.97 -4.26 4.64
N THR A 359 9.43 -4.88 5.69
CA THR A 359 9.34 -6.35 5.84
C THR A 359 7.90 -6.86 5.80
N ARG A 360 6.93 -5.95 5.88
CA ARG A 360 5.52 -6.25 5.74
C ARG A 360 4.84 -5.16 4.94
N HIS A 361 3.74 -5.53 4.33
CA HIS A 361 2.84 -4.57 3.72
C HIS A 361 2.16 -3.73 4.80
N SER A 362 2.56 -2.47 4.97
CA SER A 362 1.81 -1.49 5.76
C SER A 362 0.77 -0.80 4.88
N ALA A 363 -0.48 -0.89 5.31
CA ALA A 363 -1.57 -0.10 4.74
C ALA A 363 -1.62 1.25 5.47
N VAL A 364 -1.45 2.34 4.73
CA VAL A 364 -1.80 3.68 5.19
C VAL A 364 -3.27 3.89 4.92
N LEU A 365 -4.04 4.15 5.97
CA LEU A 365 -5.48 4.37 5.89
C LEU A 365 -5.78 5.85 5.72
N LEU A 366 -6.67 6.17 4.78
CA LEU A 366 -7.25 7.49 4.60
C LEU A 366 -8.63 7.53 5.24
N ARG A 367 -8.82 8.44 6.19
CA ARG A 367 -10.09 8.68 6.90
C ARG A 367 -10.52 10.15 6.76
N GLY A 368 -11.82 10.41 6.97
CA GLY A 368 -12.41 11.76 6.90
C GLY A 368 -13.30 11.99 5.68
N LEU A 369 -13.26 11.09 4.69
CA LEU A 369 -14.12 11.14 3.51
C LEU A 369 -15.41 10.32 3.70
N CYS A 370 -16.48 10.73 3.01
CA CYS A 370 -17.76 10.04 3.01
C CYS A 370 -17.69 8.67 2.30
N LYS A 371 -18.78 7.89 2.38
CA LYS A 371 -18.83 6.56 1.77
C LYS A 371 -18.68 6.56 0.25
N ALA A 372 -19.17 7.61 -0.41
CA ALA A 372 -19.24 7.74 -1.86
C ALA A 372 -17.96 8.30 -2.53
N SER A 373 -16.96 8.72 -1.74
CA SER A 373 -15.69 9.27 -2.24
C SER A 373 -15.05 8.37 -3.30
N ALA A 374 -14.52 8.99 -4.35
CA ALA A 374 -13.79 8.30 -5.42
C ALA A 374 -12.34 7.97 -5.05
N PHE A 375 -11.81 8.56 -3.96
CA PHE A 375 -10.49 8.21 -3.44
C PHE A 375 -10.49 6.87 -2.70
N ASP A 376 -9.38 6.15 -2.80
CA ASP A 376 -9.21 4.89 -2.09
C ASP A 376 -9.07 5.15 -0.59
N ARG A 377 -9.38 4.14 0.24
CA ARG A 377 -9.20 4.23 1.70
C ARG A 377 -7.88 3.66 2.20
N THR A 378 -7.17 2.97 1.34
CA THR A 378 -5.98 2.20 1.71
C THR A 378 -4.92 2.42 0.65
N TYR A 379 -3.75 2.82 1.12
CA TYR A 379 -2.59 3.15 0.32
C TYR A 379 -1.36 2.40 0.80
N SER A 380 -0.39 2.24 -0.09
CA SER A 380 0.91 1.67 0.22
C SER A 380 2.01 2.46 -0.43
N ALA A 381 3.13 2.63 0.28
CA ALA A 381 4.29 3.29 -0.29
C ALA A 381 4.86 2.43 -1.44
N TYR A 382 4.91 2.99 -2.64
CA TYR A 382 5.48 2.34 -3.81
C TYR A 382 6.06 3.35 -4.79
N GLY A 383 7.37 3.22 -5.03
CA GLY A 383 8.11 4.08 -5.94
C GLY A 383 8.28 5.51 -5.42
N TYR A 384 8.82 6.35 -6.30
CA TYR A 384 9.10 7.76 -6.00
C TYR A 384 8.45 8.65 -7.04
N HIS A 385 8.07 9.85 -6.63
CA HIS A 385 7.62 10.90 -7.51
C HIS A 385 8.22 12.22 -7.04
N ASN A 386 8.93 12.92 -7.93
CA ASN A 386 9.63 14.17 -7.62
C ASN A 386 10.51 14.06 -6.36
N GLY A 387 11.22 12.93 -6.25
CA GLY A 387 12.10 12.64 -5.13
C GLY A 387 11.41 12.51 -3.77
N LYS A 388 10.11 12.19 -3.69
CA LYS A 388 9.47 11.71 -2.46
C LYS A 388 8.78 10.36 -2.69
N PRO A 389 8.61 9.52 -1.65
CA PRO A 389 7.85 8.29 -1.77
C PRO A 389 6.43 8.57 -2.29
N ALA A 390 6.00 7.83 -3.31
CA ALA A 390 4.62 7.85 -3.78
C ALA A 390 3.79 6.81 -3.02
N PHE A 391 2.50 7.08 -2.86
CA PHE A 391 1.56 6.15 -2.22
C PHE A 391 0.50 5.71 -3.23
N GLU A 392 0.46 4.41 -3.47
CA GLU A 392 -0.47 3.78 -4.39
C GLU A 392 -1.71 3.30 -3.65
N GLY A 393 -2.87 3.79 -4.08
CA GLY A 393 -4.14 3.34 -3.56
C GLY A 393 -4.58 2.02 -4.17
N PHE A 394 -5.33 1.24 -3.40
CA PHE A 394 -5.74 -0.13 -3.75
C PHE A 394 -6.80 -0.24 -4.86
N GLN A 395 -7.33 0.87 -5.38
CA GLN A 395 -8.29 0.82 -6.49
C GLN A 395 -7.84 1.73 -7.63
N SER A 396 -7.81 3.04 -7.43
CA SER A 396 -7.56 3.96 -8.56
C SER A 396 -6.85 5.24 -8.20
N SER A 397 -6.70 5.53 -6.91
CA SER A 397 -6.13 6.78 -6.46
C SER A 397 -4.63 6.67 -6.22
N ARG A 398 -3.96 7.82 -6.28
CA ARG A 398 -2.52 7.93 -6.06
C ARG A 398 -2.23 9.22 -5.32
N LEU A 399 -1.33 9.14 -4.35
CA LEU A 399 -0.86 10.28 -3.59
C LEU A 399 0.63 10.50 -3.88
N VAL A 400 0.95 11.69 -4.38
CA VAL A 400 2.31 12.04 -4.85
C VAL A 400 2.69 13.46 -4.43
N TRP A 401 3.99 13.74 -4.50
CA TRP A 401 4.52 15.10 -4.32
C TRP A 401 4.62 15.83 -5.66
N ASP A 402 3.96 16.99 -5.78
CA ASP A 402 3.90 17.81 -7.00
C ASP A 402 4.87 19.01 -6.94
N ASN A 403 6.08 18.80 -6.42
CA ASN A 403 7.12 19.82 -6.18
C ASN A 403 6.78 20.95 -5.18
N ALA A 404 5.50 21.21 -4.92
CA ALA A 404 5.02 22.24 -4.00
C ALA A 404 4.18 21.66 -2.86
N THR A 405 3.29 20.71 -3.17
CA THR A 405 2.40 20.10 -2.17
C THR A 405 2.12 18.63 -2.50
N TRP A 406 1.52 17.94 -1.53
CA TRP A 406 0.98 16.61 -1.73
C TRP A 406 -0.34 16.69 -2.48
N VAL A 407 -0.46 15.88 -3.53
CA VAL A 407 -1.64 15.79 -4.38
C VAL A 407 -2.13 14.36 -4.36
N LEU A 408 -3.37 14.20 -3.93
CA LEU A 408 -4.14 12.97 -4.04
C LEU A 408 -5.07 13.11 -5.25
N PHE A 409 -5.01 12.17 -6.18
CA PHE A 409 -5.87 12.20 -7.37
C PHE A 409 -6.32 10.79 -7.73
N THR A 410 -7.40 10.67 -8.50
CA THR A 410 -7.78 9.40 -9.14
C THR A 410 -7.24 9.33 -10.55
N ARG A 411 -6.83 8.13 -10.95
CA ARG A 411 -6.34 7.85 -12.30
C ARG A 411 -7.48 7.67 -13.31
N VAL A 412 -8.71 7.47 -12.85
CA VAL A 412 -9.87 7.21 -13.70
C VAL A 412 -10.63 8.50 -14.02
N SER A 413 -10.79 9.39 -13.04
CA SER A 413 -11.39 10.71 -13.24
C SER A 413 -10.29 11.77 -13.19
N ARG A 414 -10.04 12.47 -14.30
CA ARG A 414 -9.01 13.52 -14.35
C ARG A 414 -9.37 14.76 -13.53
N ASP A 415 -10.64 14.94 -13.20
CA ASP A 415 -11.16 16.12 -12.52
C ASP A 415 -11.21 15.96 -10.98
N THR A 416 -11.03 14.74 -10.48
CA THR A 416 -11.16 14.46 -9.05
C THR A 416 -9.78 14.48 -8.38
N THR A 417 -9.48 15.58 -7.69
CA THR A 417 -8.19 15.82 -7.03
C THR A 417 -8.36 16.41 -5.65
N ALA A 418 -7.37 16.20 -4.78
CA ALA A 418 -7.29 16.77 -3.47
C ALA A 418 -5.86 17.26 -3.22
N ARG A 419 -5.71 18.54 -2.86
CA ARG A 419 -4.42 19.17 -2.61
C ARG A 419 -4.26 19.48 -1.13
N LEU A 420 -3.13 19.07 -0.57
CA LEU A 420 -2.80 19.37 0.81
C LEU A 420 -2.55 20.88 0.98
N ASN A 421 -3.13 21.49 2.02
CA ASN A 421 -2.81 22.85 2.38
C ASN A 421 -1.58 22.88 3.32
N PHE A 422 -0.45 23.36 2.80
CA PHE A 422 0.84 23.31 3.48
C PHE A 422 1.00 24.33 4.63
N SER A 423 -0.01 25.16 4.89
CA SER A 423 0.05 26.21 5.93
C SER A 423 0.12 25.67 7.38
N GLN A 424 0.04 24.34 7.58
CA GLN A 424 0.12 23.68 8.88
C GLN A 424 1.36 22.78 8.90
N SER A 425 2.45 23.28 9.48
CA SER A 425 3.79 22.66 9.48
C SER A 425 3.78 21.18 9.88
N SER A 426 3.70 20.28 8.90
CA SER A 426 4.39 19.00 8.95
C SER A 426 5.66 19.14 8.13
N ARG A 427 6.72 18.41 8.47
CA ARG A 427 8.04 18.41 7.79
C ARG A 427 8.01 17.90 6.33
N GLY A 428 7.00 18.25 5.55
CA GLY A 428 6.82 17.82 4.17
C GLY A 428 6.19 16.44 4.01
N LEU A 429 5.53 15.89 5.03
CA LEU A 429 4.81 14.60 4.97
C LEU A 429 3.28 14.78 5.01
N PRO A 430 2.50 13.92 4.33
CA PRO A 430 1.04 14.04 4.21
C PRO A 430 0.26 13.32 5.34
N PHE A 431 0.97 12.78 6.33
CA PHE A 431 0.39 11.97 7.40
C PHE A 431 -0.29 12.80 8.50
N GLY A 432 -1.02 12.13 9.38
CA GLY A 432 -1.75 12.75 10.49
C GLY A 432 -2.99 13.49 10.02
N HIS A 433 -3.54 14.32 10.91
CA HIS A 433 -4.67 15.20 10.59
C HIS A 433 -4.18 16.37 9.74
N LYS A 434 -4.68 16.46 8.51
CA LYS A 434 -4.31 17.49 7.56
C LYS A 434 -5.50 18.04 6.83
N THR A 435 -5.45 19.32 6.49
CA THR A 435 -6.51 20.00 5.75
C THR A 435 -6.24 19.91 4.25
N TRP A 436 -7.22 19.41 3.51
CA TRP A 436 -7.15 19.23 2.06
C TRP A 436 -8.21 20.08 1.37
N ALA A 437 -7.84 20.72 0.26
CA ALA A 437 -8.78 21.27 -0.70
C ALA A 437 -9.15 20.15 -1.68
N ILE A 438 -10.44 19.86 -1.84
CA ILE A 438 -10.96 18.74 -2.63
C ILE A 438 -11.79 19.28 -3.79
N GLU A 439 -11.57 18.76 -4.98
CA GLU A 439 -12.24 19.13 -6.21
C GLU A 439 -12.75 17.86 -6.92
N GLY A 440 -13.98 17.91 -7.45
CA GLY A 440 -14.53 16.83 -8.26
C GLY A 440 -14.84 15.52 -7.53
N ASP A 441 -14.85 15.48 -6.20
CA ASP A 441 -15.22 14.28 -5.43
C ASP A 441 -16.72 14.20 -5.13
N ASN A 442 -17.24 12.98 -5.03
CA ASN A 442 -18.65 12.68 -4.80
C ASN A 442 -19.16 13.09 -3.41
N CYS A 443 -18.29 13.43 -2.46
CA CYS A 443 -18.71 13.91 -1.14
C CYS A 443 -19.21 15.36 -1.14
N GLY A 444 -19.03 16.11 -2.24
CA GLY A 444 -19.50 17.49 -2.37
C GLY A 444 -18.81 18.50 -1.44
N GLN A 445 -17.73 18.09 -0.76
CA GLN A 445 -16.94 18.93 0.13
C GLN A 445 -15.80 19.56 -0.68
N SER A 446 -15.63 20.88 -0.60
CA SER A 446 -14.49 21.59 -1.19
C SER A 446 -13.26 21.63 -0.27
N LYS A 447 -13.46 21.33 1.01
CA LYS A 447 -12.42 21.33 2.05
C LYS A 447 -12.76 20.30 3.11
N ALA A 448 -11.79 19.44 3.46
CA ALA A 448 -11.96 18.46 4.53
C ALA A 448 -10.66 18.25 5.31
N THR A 449 -10.78 17.91 6.59
CA THR A 449 -9.66 17.42 7.40
C THR A 449 -9.58 15.91 7.23
N LEU A 450 -8.54 15.44 6.54
CA LEU A 450 -8.30 14.03 6.30
C LEU A 450 -7.22 13.53 7.26
N LEU A 451 -7.38 12.30 7.73
CA LEU A 451 -6.40 11.59 8.53
C LEU A 451 -5.75 10.53 7.66
N LEU A 452 -4.46 10.69 7.37
CA LEU A 452 -3.62 9.65 6.78
C LEU A 452 -2.84 8.97 7.88
N THR A 453 -3.20 7.72 8.20
CA THR A 453 -2.65 7.01 9.34
C THR A 453 -2.11 5.63 8.97
N PRO A 454 -0.87 5.32 9.37
CA PRO A 454 -0.32 3.96 9.34
C PRO A 454 -0.60 3.16 10.62
N CYS A 455 -1.27 3.76 11.61
CA CYS A 455 -1.52 3.13 12.90
C CYS A 455 -2.54 2.00 12.79
N ALA A 456 -2.35 0.98 13.63
CA ALA A 456 -3.25 -0.17 13.68
C ALA A 456 -4.64 0.23 14.22
N GLU A 457 -5.60 -0.66 14.03
CA GLU A 457 -6.90 -0.50 14.68
C GLU A 457 -6.74 -0.46 16.21
N GLY A 458 -7.47 0.43 16.87
CA GLY A 458 -7.32 0.67 18.31
C GLY A 458 -6.14 1.57 18.70
N GLN A 459 -5.45 2.19 17.74
CA GLN A 459 -4.44 3.22 18.00
C GLN A 459 -4.91 4.61 17.52
N PHE A 460 -4.50 5.64 18.25
CA PHE A 460 -4.59 7.04 17.88
C PHE A 460 -3.32 7.47 17.14
N THR A 461 -3.48 8.38 16.18
CA THR A 461 -2.37 8.92 15.38
C THR A 461 -2.09 10.34 15.83
N CYS A 462 -0.94 10.53 16.45
CA CYS A 462 -0.44 11.84 16.85
C CYS A 462 -0.20 12.72 15.61
N SER A 463 -0.14 14.04 15.79
CA SER A 463 0.18 14.99 14.70
C SER A 463 1.66 14.87 14.24
N ASP A 464 2.54 14.35 15.09
CA ASP A 464 3.92 13.91 14.79
C ASP A 464 3.99 12.52 14.12
N PHE A 465 2.83 11.93 13.84
CA PHE A 465 2.60 10.63 13.20
C PHE A 465 2.93 9.40 14.07
N ALA A 466 3.26 9.59 15.35
CA ALA A 466 3.38 8.48 16.28
C ALA A 466 2.03 7.79 16.51
N CYS A 467 2.08 6.52 16.90
CA CYS A 467 0.90 5.73 17.23
C CYS A 467 0.89 5.45 18.72
N VAL A 468 -0.15 5.91 19.41
CA VAL A 468 -0.41 5.61 20.82
C VAL A 468 -1.70 4.79 20.94
N PRO A 469 -1.87 3.92 21.95
CA PRO A 469 -3.15 3.23 22.15
C PRO A 469 -4.31 4.23 22.26
N ILE A 470 -5.45 3.95 21.63
CA ILE A 470 -6.63 4.84 21.65
C ILE A 470 -7.15 5.08 23.08
N ALA A 471 -6.85 4.16 24.02
CA ALA A 471 -7.20 4.29 25.42
C ALA A 471 -6.40 5.38 26.16
N LEU A 472 -5.27 5.84 25.59
CA LEU A 472 -4.48 6.95 26.14
C LEU A 472 -4.94 8.30 25.60
N ARG A 473 -5.74 8.34 24.54
CA ARG A 473 -6.30 9.60 24.04
C ARG A 473 -7.24 10.22 25.09
N CYS A 474 -7.03 11.50 25.39
CA CYS A 474 -7.84 12.29 26.30
C CYS A 474 -7.84 11.78 27.75
N ASP A 475 -6.72 11.20 28.19
CA ASP A 475 -6.57 10.60 29.51
C ASP A 475 -5.94 11.55 30.55
N ARG A 476 -5.65 12.79 30.15
CA ARG A 476 -4.96 13.86 30.91
C ARG A 476 -3.45 13.70 31.03
N SER A 477 -2.85 12.77 30.30
CA SER A 477 -1.41 12.59 30.14
C SER A 477 -1.01 12.90 28.70
N SER A 478 0.19 13.45 28.49
CA SER A 478 0.74 13.65 27.15
C SER A 478 1.55 12.40 26.78
N ASP A 479 0.98 11.53 25.96
CA ASP A 479 1.66 10.35 25.42
C ASP A 479 2.19 10.59 24.01
N CYS A 480 1.58 11.50 23.25
CA CYS A 480 2.21 12.04 22.06
C CYS A 480 3.30 13.05 22.42
N ALA A 481 4.41 13.07 21.67
CA ALA A 481 5.50 14.04 21.87
C ALA A 481 5.07 15.49 21.59
N ASP A 482 4.00 15.67 20.82
CA ASP A 482 3.38 16.94 20.47
C ASP A 482 2.08 17.24 21.25
N ASN A 483 1.72 16.38 22.22
CA ASN A 483 0.50 16.50 23.04
C ASN A 483 -0.83 16.49 22.23
N SER A 484 -0.81 16.02 20.98
CA SER A 484 -2.00 15.99 20.11
C SER A 484 -3.06 14.96 20.53
N ASP A 485 -2.70 13.99 21.36
CA ASP A 485 -3.63 13.08 22.03
C ASP A 485 -4.55 13.76 23.03
N GLU A 486 -4.12 14.90 23.59
CA GLU A 486 -4.90 15.70 24.56
C GLU A 486 -5.63 16.89 23.91
N GLU A 487 -5.60 16.97 22.58
CA GLU A 487 -6.33 17.98 21.80
C GLU A 487 -7.73 17.49 21.40
N ASP A 488 -8.69 18.41 21.31
CA ASP A 488 -10.09 18.15 20.92
C ASP A 488 -10.79 17.04 21.75
N CYS A 489 -10.51 17.01 23.04
CA CYS A 489 -11.02 16.02 24.01
C CYS A 489 -12.43 16.31 24.53
N GLN A 490 -13.31 16.85 23.68
CA GLN A 490 -14.70 17.10 24.04
C GLN A 490 -15.41 15.77 24.31
N LYS A 491 -16.09 15.69 25.47
CA LYS A 491 -16.83 14.48 25.89
C LYS A 491 -18.27 14.47 25.40
N VAL A 492 -18.79 15.65 25.13
CA VAL A 492 -20.17 15.87 24.70
C VAL A 492 -20.12 16.69 23.44
N LEU A 493 -20.60 16.09 22.35
CA LEU A 493 -20.79 16.73 21.06
C LEU A 493 -22.25 17.18 20.98
N LEU A 494 -22.44 18.49 20.87
CA LEU A 494 -23.75 19.10 20.71
C LEU A 494 -24.05 19.20 19.21
N GLY A 495 -25.13 18.55 18.76
CA GLY A 495 -25.55 18.63 17.36
C GLY A 495 -26.02 20.03 16.97
N ASP A 496 -26.07 20.30 15.67
CA ASP A 496 -26.57 21.58 15.13
C ASP A 496 -28.00 21.85 15.62
N GLY A 497 -28.21 23.04 16.19
CA GLY A 497 -29.50 23.43 16.76
C GLY A 497 -29.78 22.90 18.17
N TYR A 498 -28.81 22.26 18.84
CA TYR A 498 -28.96 21.91 20.26
C TYR A 498 -29.13 23.18 21.11
N SER A 499 -30.22 23.22 21.87
CA SER A 499 -30.47 24.29 22.84
C SER A 499 -30.69 23.71 24.24
N LYS A 500 -29.91 24.22 25.20
CA LYS A 500 -30.05 23.92 26.62
C LYS A 500 -31.42 24.38 27.18
N SER A 501 -32.07 25.35 26.55
CA SER A 501 -33.36 25.88 27.00
C SER A 501 -34.56 25.03 26.57
N ILE A 502 -34.37 24.10 25.63
CA ILE A 502 -35.45 23.25 25.12
C ILE A 502 -35.35 21.90 25.83
N PRO A 503 -36.40 21.46 26.55
CA PRO A 503 -36.45 20.13 27.16
C PRO A 503 -36.19 19.06 26.10
N PRO A 504 -35.40 18.03 26.41
CA PRO A 504 -35.15 16.98 25.43
C PRO A 504 -36.41 16.18 25.13
N PRO A 505 -36.51 15.63 23.91
CA PRO A 505 -37.53 14.63 23.62
C PRO A 505 -37.36 13.44 24.57
N SER A 506 -38.47 12.77 24.87
CA SER A 506 -38.42 11.50 25.58
C SER A 506 -37.70 10.44 24.73
N MET A 507 -37.10 9.46 25.41
CA MET A 507 -36.35 8.36 24.75
C MET A 507 -37.24 7.51 23.82
N SER A 508 -38.56 7.55 24.01
CA SER A 508 -39.56 6.93 23.15
C SER A 508 -40.71 7.92 22.94
N ALA A 509 -41.14 8.06 21.68
CA ALA A 509 -42.24 8.94 21.28
C ALA A 509 -43.56 8.69 22.03
N SER A 510 -43.74 7.50 22.62
CA SER A 510 -44.95 7.11 23.36
C SER A 510 -44.86 7.32 24.88
N THR A 511 -43.73 7.81 25.40
CA THR A 511 -43.51 7.97 26.84
C THR A 511 -43.19 9.42 27.22
N PRO A 512 -43.66 9.93 28.36
CA PRO A 512 -43.26 11.26 28.85
C PRO A 512 -41.79 11.27 29.31
N LEU A 513 -41.17 12.45 29.35
CA LEU A 513 -39.81 12.64 29.86
C LEU A 513 -39.76 12.37 31.38
N THR A 514 -38.89 11.45 31.80
CA THR A 514 -38.67 11.16 33.22
C THR A 514 -37.75 12.20 33.86
N LEU A 515 -38.27 12.92 34.87
CA LEU A 515 -37.51 13.86 35.69
C LEU A 515 -37.26 13.26 37.07
N ASN A 516 -36.00 13.24 37.51
CA ASN A 516 -35.63 12.91 38.87
C ASN A 516 -35.57 14.20 39.69
N LEU A 517 -36.58 14.42 40.52
CA LEU A 517 -36.71 15.59 41.37
C LEU A 517 -36.23 15.26 42.78
N THR A 518 -35.39 16.12 43.35
CA THR A 518 -34.95 16.05 44.74
C THR A 518 -35.24 17.39 45.39
N PHE A 519 -36.15 17.39 46.36
CA PHE A 519 -36.45 18.55 47.18
C PHE A 519 -35.75 18.39 48.53
N ALA A 520 -34.87 19.32 48.87
CA ALA A 520 -34.12 19.30 50.11
C ALA A 520 -34.37 20.61 50.87
N VAL A 521 -34.95 20.53 52.06
CA VAL A 521 -35.04 21.68 52.98
C VAL A 521 -33.65 21.92 53.54
N THR A 522 -33.09 23.10 53.28
CA THR A 522 -31.78 23.49 53.78
C THR A 522 -31.87 24.18 55.14
N ALA A 523 -32.96 24.91 55.39
CA ALA A 523 -33.21 25.52 56.69
C ALA A 523 -34.72 25.76 56.91
N ILE A 524 -35.14 25.73 58.18
CA ILE A 524 -36.46 26.20 58.60
C ILE A 524 -36.23 27.60 59.18
N ARG A 525 -36.69 28.64 58.50
CA ARG A 525 -36.51 30.02 58.94
C ARG A 525 -37.48 30.42 60.04
N GLU A 526 -38.72 29.97 59.92
CA GLU A 526 -39.78 30.32 60.87
C GLU A 526 -40.82 29.21 60.94
N PHE A 527 -41.30 28.93 62.15
CA PHE A 527 -42.39 28.01 62.40
C PHE A 527 -43.36 28.65 63.41
N SER A 528 -44.57 29.01 62.95
CA SER A 528 -45.61 29.63 63.77
C SER A 528 -46.87 28.77 63.78
N LEU A 529 -47.22 28.27 64.96
CA LEU A 529 -48.44 27.48 65.17
C LEU A 529 -49.69 28.35 65.27
N VAL A 530 -49.57 29.58 65.75
CA VAL A 530 -50.72 30.50 65.90
C VAL A 530 -51.23 30.95 64.54
N GLY A 531 -50.32 31.17 63.58
CA GLY A 531 -50.66 31.57 62.21
C GLY A 531 -50.66 30.44 61.19
N PHE A 532 -50.42 29.19 61.60
CA PHE A 532 -50.22 28.02 60.72
C PHE A 532 -49.27 28.30 59.55
N ARG A 533 -48.12 28.93 59.82
CA ARG A 533 -47.14 29.32 58.81
C ARG A 533 -45.78 28.67 59.08
N ILE A 534 -45.22 28.07 58.04
CA ILE A 534 -43.83 27.61 58.01
C ILE A 534 -43.09 28.31 56.86
N SER A 535 -41.93 28.88 57.16
CA SER A 535 -41.05 29.49 56.17
C SER A 535 -39.79 28.64 56.05
N LEU A 536 -39.51 28.13 54.85
CA LEU A 536 -38.43 27.20 54.57
C LEU A 536 -37.48 27.78 53.52
N ASP A 537 -36.19 27.58 53.72
CA ASP A 537 -35.23 27.59 52.63
C ASP A 537 -35.13 26.17 52.09
N ALA A 538 -35.34 25.99 50.80
CA ALA A 538 -35.23 24.69 50.16
C ALA A 538 -34.56 24.80 48.80
N VAL A 539 -33.88 23.72 48.42
CA VAL A 539 -33.27 23.55 47.10
C VAL A 539 -34.02 22.44 46.38
N LEU A 540 -34.54 22.78 45.21
CA LEU A 540 -35.09 21.81 44.26
C LEU A 540 -34.01 21.48 43.22
N ARG A 541 -33.56 20.23 43.18
CA ARG A 541 -32.68 19.70 42.13
C ARG A 541 -33.50 18.83 41.19
N TYR A 542 -33.28 18.97 39.89
CA TYR A 542 -33.91 18.13 38.88
C TYR A 542 -32.84 17.59 37.94
N THR A 543 -32.90 16.30 37.64
CA THR A 543 -32.01 15.64 36.67
C THR A 543 -32.81 14.85 35.65
N TRP A 544 -32.32 14.79 34.42
CA TRP A 544 -32.96 14.08 33.31
C TRP A 544 -31.91 13.51 32.37
N ARG A 545 -32.32 12.60 31.48
CA ARG A 545 -31.47 12.08 30.40
C ARG A 545 -31.80 12.81 29.10
N ASP A 546 -30.79 13.35 28.44
CA ASP A 546 -30.94 14.04 27.16
C ASP A 546 -30.53 13.12 26.00
N ALA A 547 -31.51 12.68 25.21
CA ALA A 547 -31.31 11.79 24.09
C ALA A 547 -30.59 12.43 22.89
N ARG A 548 -30.45 13.77 22.88
CA ARG A 548 -29.85 14.53 21.77
C ARG A 548 -28.33 14.64 21.90
N LEU A 549 -27.78 14.33 23.07
CA LEU A 549 -26.35 14.41 23.32
C LEU A 549 -25.64 13.22 22.71
N THR A 550 -24.58 13.49 21.95
CA THR A 550 -23.66 12.46 21.50
C THR A 550 -22.40 12.53 22.36
N PHE A 551 -21.96 11.39 22.88
CA PHE A 551 -20.75 11.34 23.70
C PHE A 551 -19.55 10.88 22.85
N ALA A 552 -18.39 11.45 23.14
CA ALA A 552 -17.11 11.14 22.50
C ALA A 552 -16.01 11.05 23.55
N ASN A 553 -14.86 10.44 23.21
CA ASN A 553 -13.68 10.39 24.09
C ASN A 553 -13.97 9.94 25.54
N LEU A 554 -14.92 9.00 25.71
CA LEU A 554 -15.25 8.45 27.02
C LEU A 554 -14.27 7.35 27.41
N HIS A 555 -13.94 7.31 28.69
CA HIS A 555 -13.07 6.31 29.29
C HIS A 555 -13.84 5.34 30.16
N ASN A 556 -13.27 4.14 30.39
CA ASN A 556 -13.82 3.20 31.37
C ASN A 556 -13.69 3.74 32.80
N ASN A 557 -12.64 4.53 33.08
CA ASN A 557 -12.49 5.21 34.35
C ASN A 557 -13.41 6.43 34.40
N SER A 558 -14.47 6.38 35.21
CA SER A 558 -15.46 7.46 35.33
C SER A 558 -14.86 8.80 35.74
N ASN A 559 -13.75 8.80 36.50
CA ASN A 559 -13.07 10.03 36.93
C ASN A 559 -12.45 10.80 35.77
N LEU A 560 -12.16 10.11 34.66
CA LEU A 560 -11.68 10.74 33.43
C LEU A 560 -12.83 11.32 32.62
N ASN A 561 -14.09 10.99 32.91
CA ASN A 561 -15.26 11.44 32.15
C ASN A 561 -15.88 12.76 32.64
N ASP A 562 -15.28 13.40 33.65
CA ASP A 562 -15.80 14.66 34.19
C ASP A 562 -15.88 15.75 33.11
N ILE A 563 -17.07 16.30 32.91
CA ILE A 563 -17.30 17.42 32.00
C ILE A 563 -16.99 18.69 32.80
N LYS A 564 -15.91 19.41 32.44
CA LYS A 564 -15.70 20.76 32.98
C LYS A 564 -16.83 21.65 32.48
N VAL A 565 -17.76 22.00 33.36
CA VAL A 565 -18.80 22.97 33.06
C VAL A 565 -18.13 24.35 33.07
N GLY A 566 -17.84 24.87 31.88
CA GLY A 566 -17.43 26.26 31.68
C GLY A 566 -18.61 27.21 31.82
#